data_AF-A0A7K6WHL5-F1
#
_entry.id   AF-A0A7K6WHL5-F1
#
_cell.length_a   1.000
_cell.length_b   1.000
_cell.length_c   1.000
_cell.angle_alpha   90.00
_cell.angle_beta   90.00
_cell.angle_gamma   90.00
#
_symmetry.space_group_name_H-M   'P 1'
#
loop_
_entity.id
_entity.type
_entity.pdbx_description
1 polymer ?
#
loop_
_entity_poly.entity_id
_entity_poly.type
_entity_poly.pdbx_seq_one_letter_code
_entity_poly.pdbx_strand_id
1 'polypeptide(L)'
;MPLDPRRVRGPEDSQPPEVWAAAGGAGAAAEEEEDAAPRDPCALRPLFARAGLLSQAEGSAYVELSGGTKVLCAAWGPREAAEPGAAAGAG
;
A
#
# COMPACT_ATOMS: atom_id res chain seq x y z
N MET A 1 -8.69 16.64 -13.14
CA MET A 1 -9.67 16.65 -12.03
C MET A 1 -9.36 17.84 -11.14
N PRO A 2 -10.35 18.50 -10.51
CA PRO A 2 -10.07 19.61 -9.60
C PRO A 2 -9.08 19.17 -8.52
N LEU A 3 -8.03 19.97 -8.27
CA LEU A 3 -7.04 19.69 -7.23
C LEU A 3 -7.74 19.71 -5.87
N ASP A 4 -7.52 18.65 -5.07
CA ASP A 4 -8.09 18.53 -3.72
C ASP A 4 -7.59 19.69 -2.82
N PRO A 5 -8.48 20.59 -2.34
CA PRO A 5 -8.06 21.73 -1.52
C PRO A 5 -7.60 21.33 -0.12
N ARG A 6 -7.87 20.09 0.33
CA ARG A 6 -7.42 19.56 1.63
C ARG A 6 -6.05 18.87 1.56
N ARG A 7 -5.44 18.80 0.36
CA ARG A 7 -4.12 18.21 0.15
C ARG A 7 -3.15 19.24 -0.40
N VAL A 8 -1.86 18.91 -0.33
CA VAL A 8 -0.83 19.68 -1.02
C VAL A 8 -1.12 19.64 -2.52
N ARG A 9 -1.26 20.82 -3.12
CA ARG A 9 -1.54 20.96 -4.55
C ARG A 9 -0.26 20.70 -5.35
N GLY A 10 -0.15 19.48 -5.86
CA GLY A 10 0.88 19.13 -6.84
C GLY A 10 0.57 19.70 -8.24
N PRO A 11 1.38 19.34 -9.24
CA PRO A 11 1.07 19.62 -10.64
C PRO A 11 -0.25 18.98 -11.05
N GLU A 12 -0.87 19.52 -12.09
CA GLU A 12 -2.09 19.00 -12.71
C GLU A 12 -1.91 17.57 -13.25
N ASP A 13 -0.71 17.27 -13.77
CA ASP A 13 -0.33 15.99 -14.34
C ASP A 13 1.00 15.50 -13.75
N SER A 14 1.11 14.19 -13.55
CA SER A 14 2.35 13.51 -13.17
C SER A 14 2.37 12.14 -13.82
N GLN A 15 3.38 11.87 -14.62
CA GLN A 15 3.54 10.61 -15.34
C GLN A 15 4.75 9.86 -14.76
N PRO A 16 4.61 8.57 -14.41
CA PRO A 16 5.71 7.79 -13.83
C PRO A 16 6.80 7.53 -14.89
N PRO A 17 8.09 7.56 -14.52
CA PRO A 17 9.19 7.46 -15.49
C PRO A 17 9.18 6.17 -16.32
N GLU A 18 8.57 5.11 -15.79
CA GLU A 18 8.41 3.79 -16.43
C GLU A 18 7.77 3.87 -17.83
N VAL A 19 6.84 4.80 -18.07
CA VAL A 19 6.15 4.92 -19.36
C VAL A 19 7.06 5.37 -20.49
N TRP A 20 8.21 6.00 -20.17
CA TRP A 20 9.22 6.40 -21.14
C TRP A 20 10.48 5.53 -21.10
N ALA A 21 10.69 4.77 -20.03
CA ALA A 21 11.83 3.87 -19.91
C ALA A 21 11.86 2.81 -21.02
N ALA A 22 10.69 2.32 -21.47
CA ALA A 22 10.58 1.41 -22.61
C ALA A 22 10.82 2.09 -23.97
N ALA A 23 10.58 3.40 -24.08
CA ALA A 23 10.74 4.18 -25.31
C ALA A 23 12.19 4.67 -25.52
N GLY A 24 13.01 4.64 -24.47
CA GLY A 24 14.30 5.32 -24.41
C GLY A 24 15.53 4.43 -24.54
N GLY A 25 15.46 3.18 -25.04
CA GLY A 25 16.62 2.36 -25.44
C GLY A 25 17.71 2.05 -24.39
N ALA A 26 17.66 2.64 -23.21
CA ALA A 26 18.44 2.28 -22.04
C ALA A 26 17.49 1.45 -21.18
N GLY A 27 17.63 0.13 -21.32
CA GLY A 27 16.78 -0.85 -20.67
C GLY A 27 16.44 -0.38 -19.26
N ALA A 28 15.14 -0.15 -19.03
CA ALA A 28 14.62 -0.39 -17.71
C ALA A 28 15.26 -1.72 -17.30
N ALA A 29 15.95 -1.74 -16.17
CA ALA A 29 15.87 -2.94 -15.36
C ALA A 29 14.37 -3.07 -15.06
N ALA A 30 13.61 -3.61 -16.02
CA ALA A 30 12.69 -4.64 -15.69
C ALA A 30 13.51 -5.48 -14.73
N GLU A 31 13.15 -5.43 -13.45
CA GLU A 31 13.16 -6.68 -12.73
C GLU A 31 12.47 -7.61 -13.71
N GLU A 32 13.28 -8.36 -14.47
CA GLU A 32 12.78 -9.41 -15.31
C GLU A 32 11.82 -10.09 -14.35
N GLU A 33 10.54 -10.08 -14.69
CA GLU A 33 9.62 -11.02 -14.08
C GLU A 33 10.20 -12.34 -14.58
N GLU A 34 11.27 -12.79 -13.90
CA GLU A 34 12.08 -13.95 -14.20
C GLU A 34 11.02 -15.00 -14.37
N ASP A 35 10.79 -15.43 -15.62
CA ASP A 35 9.69 -16.31 -16.00
C ASP A 35 9.52 -17.32 -14.88
N ALA A 36 8.48 -17.12 -14.04
CA ALA A 36 8.52 -17.54 -12.64
C ALA A 36 8.97 -18.99 -12.60
N ALA A 37 10.22 -19.22 -12.19
CA ALA A 37 10.83 -20.53 -12.27
C ALA A 37 9.87 -21.54 -11.63
N PRO A 38 9.68 -22.73 -12.21
CA PRO A 38 8.62 -23.64 -11.81
C PRO A 38 8.62 -23.83 -10.29
N ARG A 39 7.63 -23.21 -9.64
CA ARG A 39 7.46 -23.23 -8.19
C ARG A 39 6.55 -24.39 -7.83
N ASP A 40 6.87 -25.08 -6.74
CA ASP A 40 5.96 -26.05 -6.15
C ASP A 40 4.61 -25.37 -5.83
N PRO A 41 3.48 -25.81 -6.42
CA PRO A 41 2.16 -25.21 -6.19
C PRO A 41 1.74 -25.27 -4.72
N CYS A 42 2.31 -26.16 -3.92
CA CYS A 42 2.08 -26.29 -2.48
C CYS A 42 3.02 -25.45 -1.63
N ALA A 43 4.09 -24.87 -2.20
CA ALA A 43 5.01 -24.05 -1.45
C ALA A 43 4.29 -22.79 -0.94
N LEU A 44 4.49 -22.45 0.33
CA LEU A 44 4.08 -21.16 0.91
C LEU A 44 5.24 -20.16 0.86
N ARG A 45 4.92 -18.87 0.86
CA ARG A 45 5.93 -17.80 0.95
C ARG A 45 6.29 -17.61 2.43
N PRO A 46 7.58 -17.55 2.79
CA PRO A 46 8.00 -17.20 4.15
C PRO A 46 7.25 -15.96 4.68
N LEU A 47 6.79 -16.07 5.93
CA LEU A 47 5.94 -15.09 6.60
C LEU A 47 6.65 -14.54 7.82
N PHE A 48 6.76 -13.22 7.90
CA PHE A 48 7.06 -12.50 9.14
C PHE A 48 5.78 -11.82 9.62
N ALA A 49 5.36 -12.10 10.86
CA ALA A 49 4.18 -11.49 11.46
C ALA A 49 4.47 -11.00 12.87
N ARG A 50 4.07 -9.77 13.18
CA ARG A 50 4.21 -9.16 14.50
C ARG A 50 2.94 -8.43 14.89
N ALA A 51 2.32 -8.86 15.99
CA ALA A 51 1.23 -8.14 16.63
C ALA A 51 1.76 -7.03 17.56
N GLY A 52 0.94 -6.01 17.80
CA GLY A 52 1.24 -4.90 18.71
C GLY A 52 2.40 -4.00 18.24
N LEU A 53 2.54 -3.81 16.92
CA LEU A 53 3.61 -2.98 16.36
C LEU A 53 3.39 -1.48 16.67
N LEU A 54 2.15 -1.01 16.56
CA LEU A 54 1.78 0.39 16.76
C LEU A 54 1.41 0.63 18.22
N SER A 55 1.94 1.70 18.83
CA SER A 55 1.70 2.06 20.24
C SER A 55 0.47 2.96 20.43
N GLN A 56 0.06 3.67 19.38
CA GLN A 56 -1.15 4.51 19.38
C GLN A 56 -2.43 3.69 19.18
N ALA A 57 -2.26 2.39 18.95
CA ALA A 57 -3.27 1.41 18.64
C ALA A 57 -3.76 0.66 19.87
N GLU A 58 -5.06 0.36 19.95
CA GLU A 58 -5.55 -0.69 20.86
C GLU A 58 -5.13 -2.08 20.38
N GLY A 59 -5.21 -2.34 19.07
CA GLY A 59 -4.68 -3.55 18.44
C GLY A 59 -4.03 -3.22 17.09
N SER A 60 -2.88 -3.84 16.80
CA SER A 60 -2.22 -3.69 15.50
C SER A 60 -1.48 -4.95 15.08
N ALA A 61 -1.25 -5.10 13.78
CA ALA A 61 -0.48 -6.20 13.22
C ALA A 61 0.32 -5.74 12.00
N TYR A 62 1.55 -6.22 11.89
CA TYR A 62 2.37 -6.11 10.69
C TYR A 62 2.63 -7.49 10.13
N VAL A 63 2.49 -7.62 8.82
CA VAL A 63 2.59 -8.87 8.07
C VAL A 63 3.47 -8.61 6.85
N GLU A 64 4.52 -9.40 6.70
CA GLU A 64 5.41 -9.37 5.55
C GLU A 64 5.55 -10.78 4.96
N LEU A 65 5.46 -10.87 3.64
CA LEU A 65 5.76 -12.07 2.88
C LEU A 65 7.00 -11.82 2.01
N SER A 66 7.80 -12.86 1.81
CA SER A 66 8.83 -12.84 0.75
C SER A 66 8.18 -12.48 -0.59
N GLY A 67 8.77 -11.59 -1.38
CA GLY A 67 8.17 -11.07 -2.63
C GLY A 67 7.51 -9.71 -2.49
N GLY A 68 8.01 -8.87 -1.57
CA GLY A 68 7.67 -7.44 -1.50
C GLY A 68 6.33 -7.09 -0.83
N THR A 69 5.49 -8.07 -0.51
CA THR A 69 4.20 -7.80 0.15
C THR A 69 4.41 -7.43 1.61
N LYS A 70 4.05 -6.20 1.96
CA LYS A 70 4.11 -5.67 3.33
C LYS A 70 2.79 -4.99 3.66
N VAL A 71 2.14 -5.40 4.74
CA VAL A 71 0.83 -4.87 5.17
C VAL A 71 0.89 -4.50 6.65
N LEU A 72 0.27 -3.36 6.98
CA LEU A 72 0.08 -2.88 8.34
C LEU A 72 -1.42 -2.72 8.61
N CYS A 73 -1.88 -3.25 9.73
CA CYS A 73 -3.27 -3.17 10.18
C CYS A 73 -3.36 -2.59 11.59
N ALA A 74 -4.44 -1.83 11.83
CA ALA A 74 -4.75 -1.10 13.04
C ALA A 74 -6.24 -1.28 13.36
N ALA A 75 -6.57 -1.62 14.60
CA ALA A 75 -7.94 -1.83 15.07
C ALA A 75 -8.19 -0.99 16.32
N TRP A 76 -8.92 0.12 16.18
CA TRP A 76 -9.33 0.95 17.31
C TRP A 76 -10.67 0.41 17.81
N GLY A 77 -10.83 0.33 19.14
CA GLY A 77 -11.84 -0.50 19.78
C GLY A 77 -13.28 -0.23 19.38
N PRO A 78 -14.23 -0.92 20.02
CA PRO A 78 -15.65 -0.65 19.82
C PRO A 78 -15.93 0.83 20.08
N ARG A 79 -16.33 1.54 19.03
CA ARG A 79 -16.71 2.95 19.09
C ARG A 79 -18.18 3.06 18.74
N GLU A 80 -18.88 3.92 19.46
CA GLU A 80 -20.22 4.32 19.07
C GLU A 80 -20.16 4.88 17.65
N ALA A 81 -20.97 4.31 16.76
CA ALA A 81 -21.06 4.80 15.40
C ALA A 81 -21.67 6.20 15.45
N ALA A 82 -21.12 7.11 14.65
CA ALA A 82 -21.76 8.41 14.48
C ALA A 82 -23.18 8.20 13.93
N GLU A 83 -24.15 8.92 14.50
CA GLU A 83 -25.51 9.02 13.95
C GLU A 83 -25.43 9.30 12.43
N PRO A 84 -26.20 8.58 11.59
CA PRO A 84 -26.15 8.76 10.15
C PRO A 84 -26.55 10.20 9.79
N GLY A 85 -25.55 11.03 9.49
CA GLY A 85 -25.71 12.46 9.18
C GLY A 85 -24.70 13.39 9.89
N ALA A 86 -24.00 12.93 10.93
CA ALA A 86 -23.06 13.77 11.68
C ALA A 86 -21.66 13.91 11.03
N ALA A 87 -21.32 13.09 10.02
CA ALA A 87 -19.99 13.05 9.39
C ALA A 87 -19.74 14.15 8.34
N ALA A 88 -20.50 15.23 8.35
CA ALA A 88 -20.33 16.39 7.46
C ALA A 88 -20.02 17.68 8.25
N GLY A 89 -19.08 17.61 9.19
CA GLY A 89 -18.71 18.81 9.96
C GLY A 89 -17.61 18.57 10.97
N ALA A 90 -16.38 18.37 10.51
CA ALA A 90 -15.21 18.61 11.35
C ALA A 90 -13.98 18.91 10.47
N GLY A 91 -13.54 20.18 10.53
CA GLY A 91 -12.17 20.64 10.21
C GLY A 91 -11.79 20.70 8.74
#